data_AF-A0A972BT82-F1
#
_entry.id   AF-A0A972BT82-F1
#
_cell.length_a   1.000
_cell.length_b   1.000
_cell.length_c   1.000
_cell.angle_alpha   90.00
_cell.angle_beta   90.00
_cell.angle_gamma   90.00
#
_symmetry.space_group_name_H-M   'P 1'
#
loop_
_entity.id
_entity.type
_entity.pdbx_description
1 polymer ?
#
loop_
_entity_poly.entity_id
_entity_poly.type
_entity_poly.pdbx_seq_one_letter_code
_entity_poly.pdbx_strand_id
1 'polypeptide(L)'
;MVATATKYGIVSGHGNNKFAPMDKITREEAMQIILNASKLTPFKGVEKAVDIKAFSDYNTRSQWAAEAVDFNINNGLIVGSGNKINLKANITRGKAATIILRLLQKANLVGSKSISQKP
;
A
#
# COMPACT_ATOMS: atom_id res chain seq x y z
N MET A 1 -14.21 8.19 4.38
CA MET A 1 -13.00 7.35 4.15
C MET A 1 -12.24 7.70 2.86
N VAL A 2 -12.89 8.03 1.73
CA VAL A 2 -12.18 8.45 0.48
C VAL A 2 -11.69 9.92 0.51
N ALA A 3 -12.33 10.78 1.31
CA ALA A 3 -12.02 12.21 1.34
C ALA A 3 -10.59 12.53 1.84
N THR A 4 -10.07 11.78 2.80
CA THR A 4 -8.75 12.07 3.40
C THR A 4 -7.60 11.77 2.42
N ALA A 5 -7.65 10.66 1.68
CA ALA A 5 -6.58 10.30 0.73
C ALA A 5 -6.54 11.24 -0.49
N THR A 6 -7.69 11.82 -0.86
CA THR A 6 -7.78 12.85 -1.91
C THR A 6 -7.18 14.19 -1.44
N LYS A 7 -7.43 14.56 -0.18
CA LYS A 7 -6.98 15.83 0.42
C LYS A 7 -5.45 15.96 0.54
N TYR A 8 -4.73 14.84 0.62
CA TYR A 8 -3.26 14.80 0.69
C TYR A 8 -2.59 14.54 -0.67
N GLY A 9 -3.33 14.51 -1.79
CA GLY A 9 -2.74 14.27 -3.12
C GLY A 9 -2.23 12.83 -3.34
N ILE A 10 -2.58 11.91 -2.44
CA ILE A 10 -2.00 10.56 -2.36
C ILE A 10 -2.52 9.65 -3.47
N VAL A 11 -3.70 9.98 -4.01
CA VAL A 11 -4.31 9.19 -5.07
C VAL A 11 -4.67 10.07 -6.24
N SER A 12 -3.78 10.10 -7.23
CA SER A 12 -4.09 10.62 -8.55
C SER A 12 -4.98 9.59 -9.25
N GLY A 13 -6.29 9.89 -9.35
CA GLY A 13 -7.23 9.07 -10.10
C GLY A 13 -6.88 9.12 -11.58
N HIS A 14 -6.39 8.01 -12.14
CA HIS A 14 -6.20 7.92 -13.59
C HIS A 14 -7.57 7.83 -14.26
N GLY A 15 -7.92 8.86 -15.06
CA GLY A 15 -9.19 9.01 -15.77
C GLY A 15 -10.37 9.50 -14.91
N ASN A 16 -10.85 10.71 -15.17
CA ASN A 16 -12.11 11.27 -14.66
C ASN A 16 -12.26 11.54 -13.15
N ASN A 17 -11.17 11.76 -12.38
CA ASN A 17 -11.25 12.20 -10.97
C ASN A 17 -12.05 11.28 -10.02
N LYS A 18 -12.36 10.05 -10.43
CA LYS A 18 -13.05 9.07 -9.57
C LYS A 18 -12.04 8.05 -9.08
N PHE A 19 -11.66 8.17 -7.81
CA PHE A 19 -11.13 7.01 -7.10
C PHE A 19 -12.22 5.94 -7.15
N ALA A 20 -11.96 4.84 -7.84
CA ALA A 20 -12.91 3.74 -8.04
C ALA A 20 -12.59 2.62 -7.04
N PRO A 21 -13.00 2.74 -5.76
CA PRO A 21 -12.56 1.84 -4.69
C PRO A 21 -12.96 0.37 -4.91
N MET A 22 -13.94 0.12 -5.77
CA MET A 22 -14.45 -1.21 -6.09
C MET A 22 -13.71 -1.87 -7.26
N ASP A 23 -12.93 -1.12 -8.03
CA ASP A 23 -12.14 -1.70 -9.11
C ASP A 23 -11.10 -2.65 -8.54
N LYS A 24 -10.95 -3.78 -9.24
CA LYS A 24 -9.93 -4.77 -8.94
C LYS A 24 -8.65 -4.35 -9.63
N ILE A 25 -7.59 -4.25 -8.85
CA ILE A 25 -6.22 -4.08 -9.30
C ILE A 25 -5.42 -5.28 -8.82
N THR A 26 -4.30 -5.56 -9.46
CA THR A 26 -3.36 -6.56 -8.99
C THR A 26 -2.68 -6.11 -7.69
N ARG A 27 -2.15 -7.06 -6.91
CA ARG A 27 -1.42 -6.73 -5.68
C ARG A 27 -0.14 -5.96 -5.96
N GLU A 28 0.55 -6.25 -7.05
CA GLU A 28 1.71 -5.46 -7.49
C GLU A 28 1.34 -4.02 -7.85
N GLU A 29 0.19 -3.78 -8.50
CA GLU A 29 -0.31 -2.41 -8.73
C GLU A 29 -0.67 -1.72 -7.41
N ALA A 30 -1.29 -2.43 -6.47
CA ALA A 30 -1.57 -1.89 -5.14
C ALA A 30 -0.28 -1.50 -4.41
N MET A 31 0.76 -2.33 -4.48
CA MET A 31 2.09 -2.04 -3.93
C MET A 31 2.69 -0.77 -4.54
N GLN A 32 2.55 -0.59 -5.86
CA GLN A 32 3.04 0.62 -6.54
C GLN A 32 2.33 1.88 -6.05
N ILE A 33 1.01 1.83 -5.88
CA ILE A 33 0.26 2.96 -5.32
C ILE A 33 0.74 3.27 -3.89
N ILE A 34 1.01 2.24 -3.07
CA ILE A 34 1.52 2.41 -1.71
C ILE A 34 2.94 3.02 -1.71
N LEU A 35 3.81 2.60 -2.63
CA LEU A 35 5.14 3.20 -2.80
C LEU A 35 5.05 4.66 -3.23
N ASN A 36 4.16 4.99 -4.17
CA ASN A 36 3.95 6.37 -4.58
C ASN A 36 3.38 7.21 -3.42
N ALA A 37 2.48 6.62 -2.62
CA ALA A 37 1.95 7.25 -1.43
C ALA A 37 3.04 7.51 -0.38
N SER A 38 3.97 6.58 -0.14
CA SER A 38 5.04 6.77 0.84
C SER A 38 5.98 7.91 0.46
N LYS A 39 6.24 8.10 -0.84
CA LYS A 39 7.04 9.23 -1.36
C LYS A 39 6.42 10.60 -1.06
N LEU A 40 5.11 10.66 -0.81
CA LEU A 40 4.38 11.88 -0.41
C LEU A 40 4.35 12.10 1.11
N THR A 41 5.07 11.26 1.86
CA THR A 41 5.08 11.28 3.33
C THR A 41 6.52 11.28 3.85
N PRO A 42 6.80 11.74 5.08
CA PRO A 42 8.12 11.63 5.68
C PRO A 42 8.46 10.18 6.11
N PHE A 43 7.60 9.21 5.80
CA PHE A 43 7.82 7.81 6.13
C PHE A 43 8.92 7.22 5.26
N LYS A 44 10.12 7.10 5.84
CA LYS A 44 11.26 6.44 5.20
C LYS A 44 11.22 4.91 5.29
N GLY A 45 10.27 4.38 6.04
CA GLY A 45 10.11 2.96 6.24
C GLY A 45 10.36 2.49 7.67
N VAL A 46 9.92 1.28 7.96
CA VAL A 46 10.36 0.48 9.10
C VAL A 46 11.31 -0.55 8.51
N GLU A 47 12.61 -0.46 8.80
CA GLU A 47 13.59 -1.45 8.35
C GLU A 47 13.30 -2.80 9.02
N LYS A 48 12.43 -3.59 8.41
CA LYS A 48 12.34 -5.02 8.70
C LYS A 48 12.98 -5.74 7.53
N ALA A 49 14.22 -6.20 7.73
CA ALA A 49 14.90 -7.04 6.76
C ALA A 49 14.15 -8.37 6.65
N VAL A 50 13.29 -8.50 5.64
CA VAL A 50 12.63 -9.74 5.27
C VAL A 50 13.38 -10.29 4.07
N ASP A 51 13.70 -11.59 4.09
CA ASP A 51 14.20 -12.26 2.89
C ASP A 51 13.06 -12.45 1.88
N ILE A 52 12.78 -11.38 1.15
CA ILE A 52 11.78 -11.31 0.08
C ILE A 52 12.04 -12.33 -1.03
N LYS A 53 13.27 -12.79 -1.22
CA LYS A 53 13.61 -13.81 -2.22
C LYS A 53 13.20 -15.21 -1.78
N ALA A 54 12.91 -15.41 -0.49
CA ALA A 54 12.38 -16.68 0.02
C ALA A 54 10.94 -16.96 -0.45
N PHE A 55 10.21 -15.95 -0.95
CA PHE A 55 8.90 -16.16 -1.53
C PHE A 55 8.99 -16.80 -2.92
N SER A 56 8.31 -17.94 -3.08
CA SER A 56 8.32 -18.75 -4.30
C SER A 56 7.83 -17.99 -5.55
N ASP A 57 6.96 -17.00 -5.38
CA ASP A 57 6.40 -16.20 -6.45
C ASP A 57 7.10 -14.84 -6.61
N TYR A 58 8.17 -14.55 -5.88
CA TYR A 58 8.90 -13.29 -5.96
C TYR A 58 9.32 -12.95 -7.39
N ASN A 59 9.76 -13.94 -8.17
CA ASN A 59 10.19 -13.76 -9.57
C ASN A 59 9.03 -13.59 -10.57
N THR A 60 7.78 -13.71 -10.13
CA THR A 60 6.60 -13.45 -10.98
C THR A 60 6.22 -11.96 -11.03
N ARG A 61 6.90 -11.12 -10.24
CA ARG A 61 6.70 -9.67 -10.23
C ARG A 61 7.05 -9.07 -11.58
N SER A 62 6.28 -8.10 -12.01
CA SER A 62 6.70 -7.28 -13.14
C SER A 62 7.91 -6.42 -12.79
N GLN A 63 8.80 -6.18 -13.75
CA GLN A 63 10.05 -5.44 -13.52
C GLN A 63 9.81 -4.01 -13.01
N TRP A 64 8.75 -3.36 -13.49
CA TRP A 64 8.33 -2.03 -13.02
C TRP A 64 7.84 -2.03 -11.56
N ALA A 65 7.39 -3.16 -11.05
CA ALA A 65 6.87 -3.30 -9.69
C ALA A 65 7.94 -3.76 -8.68
N ALA A 66 9.17 -4.05 -9.11
CA ALA A 66 10.20 -4.63 -8.25
C ALA A 66 10.49 -3.77 -7.00
N GLU A 67 10.72 -2.46 -7.19
CA GLU A 67 10.94 -1.51 -6.09
C GLU A 67 9.73 -1.48 -5.13
N ALA A 68 8.52 -1.51 -5.69
CA ALA A 68 7.29 -1.45 -4.90
C ALA A 68 7.10 -2.71 -4.05
N VAL A 69 7.38 -3.89 -4.60
CA VAL A 69 7.29 -5.16 -3.87
C VAL A 69 8.28 -5.18 -2.71
N ASP A 70 9.53 -4.84 -3.00
CA ASP A 70 10.61 -4.83 -2.00
C ASP A 70 10.28 -3.86 -0.87
N PHE A 71 9.86 -2.63 -1.22
CA PHE A 71 9.43 -1.64 -0.24
C PHE A 71 8.26 -2.15 0.62
N ASN A 72 7.20 -2.69 0.00
CA ASN A 72 6.00 -3.06 0.75
C ASN A 72 6.25 -4.21 1.74
N ILE A 73 7.06 -5.19 1.36
CA ILE A 73 7.34 -6.34 2.22
C ILE A 73 8.35 -5.98 3.31
N ASN A 74 9.42 -5.27 2.98
CA ASN A 74 10.40 -4.82 3.99
C ASN A 74 9.77 -3.92 5.04
N ASN A 75 8.76 -3.13 4.67
CA ASN A 75 8.03 -2.27 5.59
C ASN A 75 6.85 -2.97 6.31
N GLY A 76 6.62 -4.24 6.02
CA GLY A 76 5.50 -5.01 6.56
C GLY A 76 4.13 -4.39 6.25
N LEU A 77 4.02 -3.68 5.13
CA LEU A 77 2.77 -3.04 4.67
C LEU A 77 1.88 -4.07 3.99
N ILE A 78 2.50 -4.95 3.22
CA ILE A 78 1.86 -6.14 2.66
C ILE A 78 2.62 -7.35 3.16
N VAL A 79 1.86 -8.26 3.76
CA VAL A 79 2.37 -9.55 4.22
C VAL A 79 1.95 -10.62 3.22
N GLY A 80 2.88 -11.51 2.90
CA GLY A 80 2.59 -12.73 2.14
C GLY A 80 1.72 -13.70 2.95
N SER A 81 1.28 -14.77 2.30
CA SER A 81 0.58 -15.89 2.94
C SER A 81 1.36 -17.17 2.67
N GLY A 82 1.83 -17.83 3.73
CA GLY A 82 2.75 -18.96 3.62
C GLY A 82 4.05 -18.57 2.91
N ASN A 83 4.37 -19.24 1.80
CA ASN A 83 5.56 -18.99 0.98
C ASN A 83 5.29 -18.15 -0.29
N LYS A 84 4.15 -17.43 -0.34
CA LYS A 84 3.74 -16.61 -1.49
C LYS A 84 3.32 -15.18 -1.12
N ILE A 85 3.64 -14.23 -1.99
CA ILE A 85 3.23 -12.82 -1.91
C ILE A 85 1.86 -12.62 -2.60
N ASN A 86 1.55 -13.47 -3.57
CA ASN A 86 0.43 -13.45 -4.49
C ASN A 86 0.36 -12.17 -5.34
N LEU A 87 1.45 -11.81 -6.01
CA LEU A 87 1.62 -10.53 -6.73
C LEU A 87 0.54 -10.24 -7.79
N LYS A 88 0.13 -11.28 -8.53
CA LYS A 88 -0.89 -11.19 -9.58
C LYS A 88 -2.33 -11.35 -9.06
N ALA A 89 -2.52 -11.62 -7.77
CA ALA A 89 -3.87 -11.77 -7.23
C ALA A 89 -4.58 -10.41 -7.18
N ASN A 90 -5.87 -10.45 -7.47
CA ASN A 90 -6.71 -9.26 -7.49
C ASN A 90 -7.06 -8.79 -6.07
N ILE A 91 -6.91 -7.49 -5.84
CA ILE A 91 -7.30 -6.77 -4.64
C ILE A 91 -8.14 -5.55 -5.03
N THR A 92 -9.09 -5.15 -4.19
CA THR A 92 -9.86 -3.93 -4.45
C THR A 92 -9.03 -2.69 -4.13
N ARG A 93 -9.22 -1.61 -4.88
CA ARG A 93 -8.60 -0.31 -4.59
C ARG A 93 -8.95 0.20 -3.18
N GLY A 94 -10.12 -0.16 -2.64
CA GLY A 94 -10.51 0.11 -1.26
C GLY A 94 -9.62 -0.59 -0.22
N LYS A 95 -9.24 -1.86 -0.46
CA LYS A 95 -8.27 -2.56 0.39
C LYS A 95 -6.88 -1.94 0.28
N ALA A 96 -6.44 -1.55 -0.92
CA ALA A 96 -5.18 -0.81 -1.10
C ALA A 96 -5.20 0.53 -0.35
N ALA A 97 -6.30 1.28 -0.41
CA ALA A 97 -6.46 2.53 0.35
C ALA A 97 -6.42 2.32 1.87
N THR A 98 -6.90 1.18 2.37
CA THR A 98 -6.80 0.85 3.80
C THR A 98 -5.34 0.63 4.20
N ILE A 99 -4.52 0.02 3.33
CA ILE A 99 -3.08 -0.14 3.57
C ILE A 99 -2.37 1.21 3.52
N ILE A 100 -2.72 2.08 2.56
CA ILE A 100 -2.21 3.46 2.49
C ILE A 100 -2.58 4.24 3.75
N LEU A 101 -3.79 4.08 4.28
CA LEU A 101 -4.19 4.72 5.53
C LEU A 101 -3.32 4.25 6.70
N ARG A 102 -3.03 2.93 6.78
CA ARG A 102 -2.11 2.38 7.78
C ARG A 102 -0.69 2.90 7.62
N LEU A 103 -0.21 3.05 6.39
CA LEU A 103 1.07 3.69 6.09
C LEU A 103 1.10 5.13 6.63
N LEU A 104 0.06 5.92 6.37
CA LEU A 104 -0.03 7.32 6.84
C LEU A 104 -0.10 7.44 8.36
N GLN A 105 -0.77 6.48 9.02
CA GLN A 105 -0.77 6.36 10.48
C GLN A 105 0.64 6.04 11.00
N LYS A 106 1.34 5.08 10.37
CA LYS A 106 2.75 4.77 10.69
C LYS A 106 3.69 5.95 10.41
N ALA A 107 3.38 6.76 9.40
CA ALA A 107 4.10 7.99 9.05
C ALA A 107 3.86 9.14 10.04
N ASN A 108 3.00 8.95 11.05
CA ASN A 108 2.55 9.97 11.99
C ASN A 108 1.92 11.22 11.33
N LEU A 109 1.47 11.09 10.08
CA LEU A 109 0.82 12.17 9.33
C LEU A 109 -0.70 12.25 9.57
N VAL A 110 -1.28 11.11 9.95
CA VAL A 110 -2.69 11.02 10.31
C VAL A 110 -2.72 10.59 11.76
N GLY A 111 -3.09 11.52 12.64
CA GLY A 111 -3.05 11.31 14.09
C GLY A 111 -3.83 10.06 14.50
N SER A 112 -3.21 9.24 15.35
CA SER A 112 -3.85 8.13 16.07
C SER A 112 -4.93 8.58 17.08
N LYS A 113 -5.28 9.87 17.13
CA LYS A 113 -6.40 10.42 17.91
C LYS A 113 -7.62 10.67 17.02
N SER A 114 -8.53 9.71 16.95
CA SER A 114 -10.01 9.91 16.94
C SER A 114 -10.77 8.67 16.46
N ILE A 115 -10.54 7.50 17.08
CA ILE A 115 -11.58 6.47 17.18
C ILE A 115 -11.58 5.85 18.60
N SER A 116 -11.30 6.65 19.62
CA SER A 116 -11.72 6.34 20.98
C SER A 116 -12.79 7.36 21.37
N GLN A 117 -13.84 6.83 21.94
CA GLN A 117 -15.16 7.42 22.06
C GLN A 117 -15.16 8.73 22.84
N LYS A 118 -16.07 9.63 22.44
CA LYS A 118 -16.51 10.79 23.22
C LYS A 118 -17.56 10.30 24.23
N PRO A 119 -17.77 11.06 25.31
CA PRO A 119 -17.54 10.63 26.70
C PRO A 119 -18.46 9.51 27.21
#